data_AF-A0A081C2Q6-F1
#
_entry.id   AF-A0A081C2Q6-F1
#
_cell.length_a   1.000
_cell.length_b   1.000
_cell.length_c   1.000
_cell.angle_alpha   90.00
_cell.angle_beta   90.00
_cell.angle_gamma   90.00
#
_symmetry.space_group_name_H-M   'P 1'
#
loop_
_entity.id
_entity.type
_entity.pdbx_description
1 polymer ?
#
loop_
_entity_poly.entity_id
_entity_poly.type
_entity_poly.pdbx_seq_one_letter_code
_entity_poly.pdbx_strand_id
1 'polypeptide(L)'
;MKNPGYQLIFQGVIAPGQELEEVRRKLSARFHIDAAQLDRLFNGKPIIVKEDADYKTVLKYQILFEWAGAIGRIESKTPDIEPDDLQAYPSHVNVIFDGAIEQRYRVEDVKKNLKDLLKLNDRRLEELFSGHPVLIMQNVNYLPALKIQTSFELAGAMCRIEPVEQASSEESSAEESQQEQSGQVSYETMHCPKCGREQKKSRKCRYCGIYIETYLKKNTDSTSKSRKQSAFKSTLNLKRELSQWGTGLIVLGIIQFTGLGVWASALVLIGILNLLVQQRVMFLVNGVTLLISGTAGFVFMILHTVFMKQDVVVQAGNGGTQWFIELGYIVIISGIQFYLGARAFKKFVSYRRA
;
A
#
# COMPACT_ATOMS: atom_id res chain seq x y z
N MET A 1 3.20 20.39 31.35
CA MET A 1 3.33 19.56 30.14
C MET A 1 1.97 19.54 29.45
N LYS A 2 1.82 20.24 28.32
CA LYS A 2 0.58 20.16 27.51
C LYS A 2 0.71 18.91 26.65
N ASN A 3 0.10 17.81 27.08
CA ASN A 3 0.03 16.61 26.23
C ASN A 3 -0.59 17.00 24.88
N PRO A 4 0.00 16.61 23.74
CA PRO A 4 -0.63 16.79 22.45
C PRO A 4 -2.00 16.07 22.49
N GLY A 5 -3.06 16.84 22.26
CA GLY A 5 -4.42 16.30 22.30
C GLY A 5 -4.63 15.35 21.14
N TYR A 6 -4.86 14.07 21.44
CA TYR A 6 -5.32 13.10 20.46
C TYR A 6 -6.85 13.04 20.48
N GLN A 7 -7.41 12.72 19.32
CA GLN A 7 -8.85 12.48 19.17
C GLN A 7 -9.11 11.18 18.43
N LEU A 8 -10.20 10.49 18.80
CA LEU A 8 -10.73 9.35 18.06
C LEU A 8 -11.88 9.85 17.17
N ILE A 9 -11.73 9.65 15.86
CA ILE A 9 -12.76 9.95 14.87
C ILE A 9 -13.36 8.65 14.36
N PHE A 10 -14.70 8.59 14.32
CA PHE A 10 -15.46 7.50 13.74
C PHE A 10 -16.29 8.01 12.55
N GLN A 11 -16.29 7.28 11.44
CA GLN A 11 -16.96 7.68 10.18
C GLN A 11 -18.01 6.64 9.73
N GLY A 12 -18.54 5.83 10.65
CA GLY A 12 -19.49 4.76 10.30
C GLY A 12 -18.85 3.54 9.61
N VAL A 13 -17.52 3.45 9.57
CA VAL A 13 -16.81 2.35 8.92
C VAL A 13 -16.81 1.09 9.81
N ILE A 14 -17.27 -0.03 9.27
CA ILE A 14 -17.26 -1.33 9.96
C ILE A 14 -16.14 -2.25 9.42
N ALA A 15 -15.68 -3.18 10.25
CA ALA A 15 -14.66 -4.14 9.88
C ALA A 15 -15.16 -5.14 8.82
N PRO A 16 -14.28 -5.65 7.93
CA PRO A 16 -14.68 -6.60 6.89
C PRO A 16 -15.35 -7.85 7.47
N GLY A 17 -16.44 -8.28 6.84
CA GLY A 17 -17.20 -9.46 7.27
C GLY A 17 -18.04 -9.26 8.54
N GLN A 18 -18.19 -8.02 9.03
CA GLN A 18 -19.16 -7.69 10.07
C GLN A 18 -20.48 -7.22 9.45
N GLU A 19 -21.58 -7.49 10.15
CA GLU A 19 -22.91 -6.99 9.80
C GLU A 19 -23.21 -5.69 10.57
N LEU A 20 -23.82 -4.72 9.90
CA LEU A 20 -24.10 -3.39 10.47
C LEU A 20 -24.94 -3.47 11.75
N GLU A 21 -26.04 -4.23 11.74
CA GLU A 21 -26.95 -4.33 12.89
C GLU A 21 -26.26 -4.98 14.10
N GLU A 22 -25.44 -5.99 13.88
CA GLU A 22 -24.67 -6.62 14.94
C GLU A 22 -23.62 -5.68 15.55
N VAL A 23 -22.94 -4.88 14.71
CA VAL A 23 -21.99 -3.85 15.18
C VAL A 23 -22.72 -2.77 15.99
N ARG A 24 -23.90 -2.32 15.54
CA ARG A 24 -24.75 -1.34 16.26
C ARG A 24 -25.14 -1.86 17.63
N ARG A 25 -25.60 -3.12 17.70
CA ARG A 25 -25.95 -3.79 18.96
C ARG A 25 -24.77 -3.88 19.93
N LYS A 26 -23.59 -4.28 19.43
CA LYS A 26 -22.35 -4.36 20.24
C LYS A 26 -21.91 -2.99 20.75
N LEU A 27 -21.97 -1.95 19.92
CA LEU A 27 -21.62 -0.59 20.33
C LEU A 27 -22.60 -0.04 21.38
N SER A 28 -23.90 -0.24 21.20
CA SER A 28 -24.90 0.14 22.22
C SER A 28 -24.66 -0.57 23.54
N ALA A 29 -24.44 -1.89 23.52
CA ALA A 29 -24.18 -2.65 24.73
C ALA A 29 -22.88 -2.23 25.43
N ARG A 30 -21.82 -1.88 24.67
CA ARG A 30 -20.51 -1.54 25.23
C ARG A 30 -20.44 -0.12 25.78
N PHE A 31 -21.03 0.84 25.08
CA PHE A 31 -20.92 2.27 25.40
C PHE A 31 -22.18 2.84 26.05
N HIS A 32 -23.22 2.00 26.25
CA HIS A 32 -24.51 2.40 26.79
C HIS A 32 -25.14 3.58 26.00
N ILE A 33 -24.96 3.56 24.68
CA ILE A 33 -25.49 4.59 23.77
C ILE A 33 -26.89 4.23 23.30
N ASP A 34 -27.74 5.25 23.21
CA ASP A 34 -29.13 5.12 22.74
C ASP A 34 -29.23 5.01 21.21
N ALA A 35 -30.45 4.72 20.72
CA ALA A 35 -30.71 4.57 19.29
C ALA A 35 -30.43 5.85 18.48
N ALA A 36 -30.72 7.03 19.04
CA ALA A 36 -30.50 8.30 18.35
C ALA A 36 -29.00 8.64 18.22
N GLN A 37 -28.20 8.31 19.23
CA GLN A 37 -26.74 8.43 19.21
C GLN A 37 -26.11 7.42 18.24
N LEU A 38 -26.64 6.18 18.19
CA LEU A 38 -26.24 5.19 17.18
C LEU A 38 -26.52 5.68 15.76
N ASP A 39 -27.69 6.26 15.50
CA ASP A 39 -28.03 6.80 14.18
C ASP A 39 -27.07 7.92 13.78
N ARG A 40 -26.64 8.75 14.74
CA ARG A 40 -25.60 9.74 14.50
C ARG A 40 -24.29 9.08 14.11
N LEU A 41 -23.83 8.06 14.83
CA LEU A 41 -22.57 7.36 14.55
C LEU A 41 -22.48 6.77 13.13
N PHE A 42 -23.62 6.39 12.55
CA PHE A 42 -23.68 5.73 11.23
C PHE A 42 -24.29 6.61 10.12
N ASN A 43 -24.44 7.92 10.33
CA ASN A 43 -25.01 8.83 9.32
C ASN A 43 -24.02 9.23 8.20
N GLY A 44 -22.82 8.63 8.16
CA GLY A 44 -21.77 8.91 7.19
C GLY A 44 -20.95 10.18 7.45
N LYS A 45 -21.25 10.94 8.51
CA LYS A 45 -20.44 12.09 8.93
C LYS A 45 -19.37 11.67 9.95
N PRO A 46 -18.15 12.24 9.88
CA PRO A 46 -17.15 12.04 10.92
C PRO A 46 -17.65 12.56 12.26
N ILE A 47 -17.57 11.72 13.29
CA ILE A 47 -17.91 12.05 14.68
C ILE A 47 -16.69 11.84 15.54
N ILE A 48 -16.41 12.82 16.40
CA ILE A 48 -15.38 12.72 17.43
C ILE A 48 -15.97 11.91 18.59
N VAL A 49 -15.42 10.73 18.81
CA VAL A 49 -15.82 9.82 19.91
C VAL A 49 -15.18 10.24 21.22
N LYS A 50 -13.91 10.63 21.16
CA LYS A 50 -13.15 11.15 22.30
C LYS A 50 -12.21 12.23 21.82
N GLU A 51 -12.24 13.36 22.49
CA GLU A 51 -11.45 14.55 22.15
C GLU A 51 -10.47 14.89 23.28
N ASP A 52 -9.38 15.56 22.92
CA ASP A 52 -8.39 16.15 23.85
C ASP A 52 -7.90 15.20 24.94
N ALA A 53 -7.60 13.96 24.56
CA ALA A 53 -7.10 12.93 25.47
C ALA A 53 -5.68 12.48 25.11
N ASP A 54 -4.99 11.86 26.07
CA ASP A 54 -3.69 11.24 25.83
C ASP A 54 -3.81 10.03 24.87
N TYR A 55 -2.69 9.66 24.26
CA TYR A 55 -2.67 8.57 23.28
C TYR A 55 -3.19 7.24 23.85
N LYS A 56 -2.82 6.87 25.09
CA LYS A 56 -3.27 5.59 25.70
C LYS A 56 -4.78 5.62 25.91
N THR A 57 -5.34 6.74 26.36
CA THR A 57 -6.79 6.90 26.51
C THR A 57 -7.50 6.77 25.17
N VAL A 58 -7.07 7.49 24.12
CA VAL A 58 -7.70 7.39 22.79
C VAL A 58 -7.56 5.98 22.19
N LEU A 59 -6.41 5.33 22.40
CA LEU A 59 -6.16 3.94 22.00
C LEU A 59 -7.14 2.96 22.67
N LYS A 60 -7.51 3.18 23.95
CA LYS A 60 -8.54 2.35 24.61
C LYS A 60 -9.87 2.41 23.85
N TYR A 61 -10.33 3.61 23.47
CA TYR A 61 -11.57 3.76 22.70
C TYR A 61 -11.44 3.11 21.32
N GLN A 62 -10.30 3.25 20.64
CA GLN A 62 -10.07 2.61 19.35
C GLN A 62 -10.20 1.07 19.47
N ILE A 63 -9.55 0.46 20.47
CA ILE A 63 -9.62 -0.99 20.69
C ILE A 63 -11.05 -1.42 21.02
N LEU A 64 -11.79 -0.65 21.83
CA LEU A 64 -13.19 -0.96 22.14
C LEU A 64 -14.11 -0.88 20.91
N PHE A 65 -13.88 0.07 20.01
CA PHE A 65 -14.58 0.15 18.72
C PHE A 65 -14.22 -1.04 17.83
N GLU A 66 -12.93 -1.37 17.70
CA GLU A 66 -12.45 -2.53 16.95
C GLU A 66 -13.07 -3.83 17.47
N TRP A 67 -13.19 -3.97 18.80
CA TRP A 67 -13.85 -5.12 19.44
C TRP A 67 -15.34 -5.21 19.10
N ALA A 68 -16.03 -4.07 19.00
CA ALA A 68 -17.41 -4.03 18.54
C ALA A 68 -17.56 -4.28 17.02
N GLY A 69 -16.45 -4.30 16.27
CA GLY A 69 -16.45 -4.47 14.81
C GLY A 69 -16.50 -3.13 14.04
N ALA A 70 -16.24 -2.02 14.70
CA ALA A 70 -16.19 -0.67 14.13
C ALA A 70 -14.75 -0.18 13.99
N ILE A 71 -14.43 0.59 12.95
CA ILE A 71 -13.08 1.11 12.70
C ILE A 71 -13.05 2.61 12.99
N GLY A 72 -12.29 2.98 14.03
CA GLY A 72 -11.99 4.37 14.38
C GLY A 72 -10.55 4.77 14.01
N ARG A 73 -10.35 6.05 13.72
CA ARG A 73 -9.05 6.65 13.39
C ARG A 73 -8.60 7.59 14.50
N ILE A 74 -7.35 7.46 14.93
CA ILE A 74 -6.71 8.38 15.86
C ILE A 74 -6.06 9.51 15.06
N GLU A 75 -6.30 10.76 15.44
CA GLU A 75 -5.66 11.95 14.87
C GLU A 75 -5.07 12.82 15.98
N SER A 76 -3.95 13.49 15.70
CA SER A 76 -3.39 14.54 16.56
C SER A 76 -3.99 15.89 16.17
N LYS A 77 -4.42 16.68 17.16
CA LYS A 77 -4.91 18.05 16.91
C LYS A 77 -3.79 19.07 16.65
N THR A 78 -2.56 18.74 17.01
CA THR A 78 -1.37 19.53 16.72
C THR A 78 -0.64 18.92 15.51
N PRO A 79 -0.67 19.57 14.33
CA PRO A 79 -0.16 19.00 13.08
C PRO A 79 1.37 18.91 12.99
N ASP A 80 2.10 19.60 13.87
CA ASP A 80 3.57 19.73 13.80
C ASP A 80 4.34 19.13 14.99
N ILE A 81 3.71 18.23 15.75
CA ILE A 81 4.38 17.49 16.82
C ILE A 81 4.32 16.02 16.44
N GLU A 82 5.40 15.50 15.82
CA GLU A 82 5.70 14.06 15.89
C GLU A 82 5.51 13.62 17.34
N PRO A 83 4.90 12.45 17.62
CA PRO A 83 4.54 12.03 18.98
C PRO A 83 5.69 12.35 19.94
N ASP A 84 5.48 13.39 20.75
CA ASP A 84 6.47 14.03 21.60
C ASP A 84 7.18 12.91 22.41
N ASP A 85 8.51 12.89 22.32
CA ASP A 85 9.41 12.01 23.06
C ASP A 85 9.31 10.48 22.86
N LEU A 86 9.45 9.99 21.61
CA LEU A 86 9.91 8.60 21.40
C LEU A 86 11.31 8.30 22.00
N GLN A 87 12.05 9.32 22.48
CA GLN A 87 13.30 9.16 23.23
C GLN A 87 13.10 8.75 24.70
N ALA A 88 11.92 8.97 25.28
CA ALA A 88 11.60 8.57 26.66
C ALA A 88 11.17 7.10 26.77
N TYR A 89 10.81 6.46 25.66
CA TYR A 89 10.35 5.08 25.63
C TYR A 89 11.48 4.14 25.15
N PRO A 90 11.65 2.97 25.80
CA PRO A 90 12.60 1.97 25.33
C PRO A 90 12.28 1.60 23.87
N SER A 91 13.29 1.70 23.00
CA SER A 91 13.16 1.43 21.55
C SER A 91 12.66 0.01 21.27
N HIS A 92 12.99 -0.93 22.16
CA HIS A 92 12.56 -2.31 22.09
C HIS A 92 12.14 -2.82 23.46
N VAL A 93 10.99 -3.50 23.48
CA VAL A 93 10.39 -4.05 24.69
C VAL A 93 9.91 -5.48 24.45
N ASN A 94 9.81 -6.22 25.54
CA ASN A 94 9.11 -7.48 25.62
C ASN A 94 7.77 -7.25 26.33
N VAL A 95 6.72 -7.94 25.87
CA VAL A 95 5.43 -7.98 26.55
C VAL A 95 5.27 -9.37 27.14
N ILE A 96 5.16 -9.44 28.47
CA ILE A 96 5.07 -10.69 29.20
C ILE A 96 3.73 -10.73 29.93
N PHE A 97 3.06 -11.88 29.83
CA PHE A 97 1.84 -12.19 30.57
C PHE A 97 2.14 -13.30 31.56
N ASP A 98 1.98 -13.04 32.84
CA ASP A 98 2.23 -13.97 33.95
C ASP A 98 0.96 -14.66 34.47
N GLY A 99 -0.17 -14.49 33.79
CA GLY A 99 -1.46 -14.98 34.27
C GLY A 99 -2.15 -14.03 35.24
N ALA A 100 -1.57 -12.84 35.52
CA ALA A 100 -2.20 -11.85 36.39
C ALA A 100 -3.52 -11.33 35.78
N ILE A 101 -4.58 -11.36 36.57
CA ILE A 101 -5.89 -10.83 36.22
C ILE A 101 -6.28 -9.72 37.20
N GLU A 102 -7.08 -8.77 36.72
CA GLU A 102 -7.57 -7.70 37.58
C GLU A 102 -8.66 -8.21 38.53
N GLN A 103 -8.62 -7.78 39.79
CA GLN A 103 -9.44 -8.32 40.89
C GLN A 103 -10.96 -8.30 40.62
N ARG A 104 -11.43 -7.38 39.77
CA ARG A 104 -12.85 -7.25 39.43
C ARG A 104 -13.37 -8.34 38.48
N TYR A 105 -12.49 -9.11 37.84
CA TYR A 105 -12.87 -10.13 36.87
C TYR A 105 -12.63 -11.55 37.38
N ARG A 106 -13.45 -12.49 36.89
CA ARG A 106 -13.22 -13.92 37.06
C ARG A 106 -12.38 -14.45 35.91
N VAL A 107 -11.60 -15.51 36.16
CA VAL A 107 -10.72 -16.13 35.16
C VAL A 107 -11.50 -16.54 33.91
N GLU A 108 -12.72 -17.07 34.07
CA GLU A 108 -13.59 -17.49 32.97
C GLU A 108 -14.00 -16.32 32.07
N ASP A 109 -14.33 -15.17 32.68
CA ASP A 109 -14.71 -13.96 31.96
C ASP A 109 -13.52 -13.37 31.20
N VAL A 110 -12.34 -13.35 31.82
CA VAL A 110 -11.10 -12.88 31.17
C VAL A 110 -10.75 -13.79 29.98
N LYS A 111 -10.86 -15.12 30.14
CA LYS A 111 -10.63 -16.07 29.04
C LYS A 111 -11.57 -15.81 27.87
N LYS A 112 -12.86 -15.62 28.14
CA LYS A 112 -13.86 -15.28 27.12
C LYS A 112 -13.53 -13.94 26.44
N ASN A 113 -13.23 -12.91 27.21
CA ASN A 113 -12.87 -11.59 26.70
C ASN A 113 -11.62 -11.63 25.81
N LEU A 114 -10.56 -12.34 26.23
CA LEU A 114 -9.34 -12.49 25.46
C LEU A 114 -9.58 -13.26 24.14
N LYS A 115 -10.40 -14.32 24.19
CA LYS A 115 -10.80 -15.06 23.00
C LYS A 115 -11.53 -14.15 22.00
N ASP A 116 -12.49 -13.37 22.49
CA ASP A 116 -13.33 -12.52 21.66
C ASP A 116 -12.57 -11.31 21.10
N LEU A 117 -11.79 -10.62 21.93
CA LEU A 117 -11.08 -9.38 21.57
C LEU A 117 -9.89 -9.66 20.65
N LEU A 118 -9.06 -10.64 21.02
CA LEU A 118 -7.81 -10.93 20.31
C LEU A 118 -7.97 -12.06 19.28
N LYS A 119 -9.18 -12.62 19.14
CA LYS A 119 -9.51 -13.71 18.22
C LYS A 119 -8.57 -14.92 18.40
N LEU A 120 -8.28 -15.26 19.65
CA LEU A 120 -7.39 -16.37 20.00
C LEU A 120 -8.12 -17.72 19.78
N ASN A 121 -7.34 -18.75 19.45
CA ASN A 121 -7.84 -20.13 19.48
C ASN A 121 -7.75 -20.71 20.90
N ASP A 122 -8.49 -21.79 21.17
CA ASP A 122 -8.58 -22.38 22.51
C ASP A 122 -7.22 -22.86 23.02
N ARG A 123 -6.41 -23.48 22.16
CA ARG A 123 -5.06 -23.92 22.51
C ARG A 123 -4.16 -22.78 23.00
N ARG A 124 -4.08 -21.69 22.24
CA ARG A 124 -3.25 -20.53 22.60
C ARG A 124 -3.79 -19.82 23.84
N LEU A 125 -5.11 -19.84 24.04
CA LEU A 125 -5.72 -19.32 25.25
C LEU A 125 -5.34 -20.16 26.48
N GLU A 126 -5.35 -21.49 26.38
CA GLU A 126 -4.91 -22.38 27.44
C GLU A 126 -3.42 -22.20 27.76
N GLU A 127 -2.58 -22.04 26.73
CA GLU A 127 -1.15 -21.75 26.89
C GLU A 127 -0.91 -20.47 27.72
N LEU A 128 -1.73 -19.43 27.57
CA LEU A 128 -1.62 -18.19 28.34
C LEU A 128 -1.90 -18.39 29.85
N PHE A 129 -2.72 -19.36 30.21
CA PHE A 129 -3.12 -19.63 31.61
C PHE A 129 -2.49 -20.91 32.16
N SER A 130 -1.36 -21.32 31.59
CA SER A 130 -0.63 -22.54 31.97
C SER A 130 0.11 -22.44 33.32
N GLY A 131 0.12 -21.26 33.95
CA GLY A 131 0.72 -21.04 35.27
C GLY A 131 2.19 -20.60 35.23
N HIS A 132 2.78 -20.43 34.05
CA HIS A 132 4.12 -19.87 33.86
C HIS A 132 4.09 -18.62 32.96
N PRO A 133 5.04 -17.69 33.11
CA PRO A 133 5.09 -16.47 32.31
C PRO A 133 5.22 -16.76 30.81
N VAL A 134 4.31 -16.20 30.02
CA VAL A 134 4.26 -16.33 28.56
C VAL A 134 4.72 -15.05 27.91
N LEU A 135 5.71 -15.16 27.01
CA LEU A 135 6.18 -14.07 26.18
C LEU A 135 5.18 -13.82 25.03
N ILE A 136 4.45 -12.72 25.10
CA ILE A 136 3.43 -12.35 24.11
C ILE A 136 4.08 -11.74 22.87
N MET A 137 5.04 -10.84 23.09
CA MET A 137 5.81 -10.18 22.05
C MET A 137 7.25 -10.00 22.51
N GLN A 138 8.20 -10.27 21.61
CA GLN A 138 9.63 -10.14 21.88
C GLN A 138 10.24 -9.06 21.00
N ASN A 139 11.07 -8.19 21.60
CA ASN A 139 11.88 -7.21 20.90
C ASN A 139 11.07 -6.34 19.90
N VAL A 140 9.89 -5.90 20.35
CA VAL A 140 8.97 -5.07 19.55
C VAL A 140 9.12 -3.59 19.90
N ASN A 141 8.77 -2.70 18.98
CA ASN A 141 8.70 -1.28 19.28
C ASN A 141 7.60 -1.00 20.33
N TYR A 142 7.75 0.10 21.07
CA TYR A 142 6.85 0.46 22.17
C TYR A 142 5.37 0.60 21.76
N LEU A 143 5.05 1.21 20.62
CA LEU A 143 3.65 1.44 20.21
C LEU A 143 2.84 0.13 19.98
N PRO A 144 3.33 -0.87 19.22
CA PRO A 144 2.70 -2.19 19.16
C PRO A 144 2.55 -2.87 20.52
N ALA A 145 3.56 -2.78 21.39
CA ALA A 145 3.51 -3.34 22.73
C ALA A 145 2.40 -2.70 23.58
N LEU A 146 2.28 -1.36 23.51
CA LEU A 146 1.22 -0.60 24.17
C LEU A 146 -0.17 -1.01 23.70
N LYS A 147 -0.36 -1.27 22.39
CA LYS A 147 -1.65 -1.77 21.86
C LYS A 147 -2.01 -3.13 22.45
N ILE A 148 -1.06 -4.07 22.50
CA ILE A 148 -1.30 -5.39 23.11
C ILE A 148 -1.57 -5.27 24.60
N GLN A 149 -0.74 -4.54 25.35
CA GLN A 149 -0.95 -4.33 26.78
C GLN A 149 -2.35 -3.76 27.04
N THR A 150 -2.73 -2.70 26.33
CA THR A 150 -4.05 -2.07 26.47
C THR A 150 -5.19 -3.03 26.10
N SER A 151 -4.98 -3.91 25.12
CA SER A 151 -5.98 -4.93 24.76
C SER A 151 -6.16 -5.97 25.87
N PHE A 152 -5.06 -6.44 26.47
CA PHE A 152 -5.12 -7.34 27.61
C PHE A 152 -5.78 -6.66 28.82
N GLU A 153 -5.41 -5.41 29.14
CA GLU A 153 -6.01 -4.63 30.23
C GLU A 153 -7.54 -4.51 30.05
N LEU A 154 -8.01 -4.21 28.83
CA LEU A 154 -9.44 -4.13 28.51
C LEU A 154 -10.18 -5.47 28.63
N ALA A 155 -9.48 -6.58 28.42
CA ALA A 155 -10.02 -7.91 28.62
C ALA A 155 -10.01 -8.36 30.11
N GLY A 156 -9.31 -7.62 30.98
CA GLY A 156 -9.15 -7.93 32.41
C GLY A 156 -7.85 -8.66 32.77
N ALA A 157 -6.92 -8.79 31.83
CA ALA A 157 -5.62 -9.42 32.00
C ALA A 157 -4.50 -8.36 32.10
N MET A 158 -3.54 -8.56 33.00
CA MET A 158 -2.43 -7.62 33.18
C MET A 158 -1.17 -8.14 32.51
N CYS A 159 -0.66 -7.38 31.53
CA CYS A 159 0.65 -7.62 30.92
C CYS A 159 1.64 -6.58 31.42
N ARG A 160 2.87 -7.01 31.67
CA ARG A 160 3.99 -6.11 31.92
C ARG A 160 4.83 -5.92 30.66
N ILE A 161 5.31 -4.69 30.48
CA ILE A 161 6.24 -4.32 29.41
C ILE A 161 7.61 -4.21 30.04
N GLU A 162 8.55 -5.05 29.63
CA GLU A 162 9.92 -5.03 30.09
C GLU A 162 10.83 -4.43 28.99
N PRO A 163 11.64 -3.42 29.29
CA PRO A 163 12.65 -2.94 28.35
C PRO A 163 13.64 -4.05 28.06
N VAL A 164 14.01 -4.21 26.79
CA VAL A 164 15.16 -5.05 26.46
C VAL A 164 16.40 -4.23 26.78
N GLU A 165 16.93 -4.39 27.98
CA GLU A 165 18.26 -3.90 28.32
C GLU A 165 19.23 -4.55 27.34
N GLN A 166 19.67 -3.76 26.35
CA GLN A 166 20.85 -4.12 25.59
C GLN A 166 21.97 -4.08 26.61
N ALA A 167 22.43 -5.24 27.07
CA ALA A 167 23.61 -5.34 27.90
C ALA A 167 24.76 -4.59 27.22
N SER A 168 24.91 -3.31 27.57
CA SER A 168 26.21 -2.70 27.80
C SER A 168 26.77 -3.51 28.96
N SER A 169 27.57 -4.50 28.61
CA SER A 169 28.32 -5.30 29.54
C SER A 169 29.25 -4.39 30.32
N GLU A 170 28.80 -3.93 31.47
CA GLU A 170 29.63 -3.44 32.57
C GLU A 170 28.92 -3.81 33.87
N GLU A 171 29.52 -4.83 34.50
CA GLU A 171 29.69 -4.99 35.94
C GLU A 171 28.52 -5.49 36.78
N SER A 172 28.58 -6.79 37.09
CA SER A 172 28.38 -7.26 38.47
C SER A 172 29.55 -8.15 38.88
N SER A 173 30.25 -7.66 39.91
CA SER A 173 30.87 -8.40 41.02
C SER A 173 31.97 -9.43 40.72
N ALA A 174 33.20 -8.94 40.91
CA ALA A 174 34.26 -9.46 41.78
C ALA A 174 34.54 -10.98 41.89
N GLU A 175 35.78 -11.30 41.52
CA GLU A 175 36.65 -12.43 41.91
C GLU A 175 36.19 -13.80 41.37
N GLU A 176 36.86 -14.41 40.39
CA GLU A 176 38.23 -14.93 40.48
C GLU A 176 38.74 -15.39 39.10
N SER A 177 40.06 -15.24 38.91
CA SER A 177 40.95 -16.10 38.12
C SER A 177 40.97 -16.01 36.58
N GLN A 178 42.02 -15.30 36.12
CA GLN A 178 43.04 -15.74 35.14
C GLN A 178 42.59 -16.14 33.72
N GLN A 179 42.97 -15.34 32.71
CA GLN A 179 44.20 -15.52 31.91
C GLN A 179 44.16 -14.66 30.64
N GLU A 180 45.20 -13.84 30.46
CA GLU A 180 45.58 -13.28 29.17
C GLU A 180 46.01 -14.39 28.21
N GLN A 181 45.55 -14.34 26.96
CA GLN A 181 46.38 -14.72 25.83
C GLN A 181 46.01 -13.92 24.58
N SER A 182 46.99 -13.11 24.17
CA SER A 182 47.08 -12.38 22.92
C SER A 182 47.10 -13.31 21.72
N GLY A 183 46.19 -13.08 20.76
CA GLY A 183 46.29 -13.59 19.39
C GLY A 183 46.04 -12.44 18.41
N GLN A 184 47.02 -12.15 17.55
CA GLN A 184 46.93 -11.11 16.52
C GLN A 184 45.74 -11.37 15.59
N VAL A 185 44.75 -10.49 15.60
CA VAL A 185 43.68 -10.44 14.60
C VAL A 185 43.87 -9.15 13.81
N SER A 186 44.14 -9.27 12.50
CA SER A 186 44.11 -8.11 11.62
C SER A 186 42.71 -7.52 11.66
N TYR A 187 42.63 -6.26 12.09
CA TYR A 187 41.37 -5.56 12.29
C TYR A 187 40.89 -5.04 10.94
N GLU A 188 40.17 -5.88 10.20
CA GLU A 188 39.44 -5.46 9.01
C GLU A 188 38.48 -4.31 9.42
N THR A 189 38.75 -3.09 8.93
CA THR A 189 37.89 -1.92 9.19
C THR A 189 36.74 -1.88 8.19
N MET A 190 35.61 -1.32 8.61
CA MET A 190 34.42 -1.16 7.79
C MET A 190 33.76 0.20 8.05
N HIS A 191 33.03 0.70 7.06
CA HIS A 191 32.20 1.89 7.21
C HIS A 191 30.77 1.49 7.54
N CYS A 192 30.17 2.14 8.53
CA CYS A 192 28.80 1.85 8.90
C CYS A 192 27.83 2.26 7.77
N PRO A 193 26.94 1.37 7.27
CA PRO A 193 26.02 1.67 6.17
C PRO A 193 24.88 2.64 6.53
N LYS A 194 24.77 3.08 7.79
CA LYS A 194 23.79 4.09 8.23
C LYS A 194 24.41 5.46 8.47
N CYS A 195 25.53 5.51 9.20
CA CYS A 195 26.13 6.78 9.61
C CYS A 195 27.46 7.11 8.93
N GLY A 196 27.98 6.22 8.08
CA GLY A 196 29.17 6.47 7.26
C GLY A 196 30.51 6.49 8.00
N ARG A 197 30.53 6.33 9.33
CA ARG A 197 31.77 6.37 10.13
C ARG A 197 32.58 5.09 10.02
N GLU A 198 33.90 5.23 9.96
CA GLU A 198 34.85 4.11 9.94
C GLU A 198 34.98 3.49 11.34
N GLN A 199 34.90 2.16 11.39
CA GLN A 199 35.00 1.39 12.62
C GLN A 199 35.57 -0.01 12.34
N LYS A 200 36.00 -0.70 13.38
CA LYS A 200 36.31 -2.13 13.27
C LYS A 200 35.06 -2.92 12.86
N LYS A 201 35.23 -4.00 12.10
CA LYS A 201 34.13 -4.90 11.74
C LYS A 201 33.48 -5.45 13.01
N SER A 202 32.19 -5.17 13.19
CA SER A 202 31.44 -5.56 14.38
C SER A 202 29.97 -5.77 14.04
N ARG A 203 29.29 -6.64 14.80
CA ARG A 203 27.85 -6.87 14.62
C ARG A 203 27.00 -5.61 14.85
N LYS A 204 27.45 -4.69 15.71
CA LYS A 204 26.78 -3.44 16.07
C LYS A 204 27.68 -2.23 15.76
N CYS A 205 27.15 -1.21 15.11
CA CYS A 205 27.87 0.04 14.85
C CYS A 205 28.25 0.72 16.16
N ARG A 206 29.54 1.05 16.34
CA ARG A 206 30.06 1.69 17.56
C ARG A 206 29.50 3.10 17.79
N TYR A 207 29.06 3.77 16.72
CA TYR A 207 28.63 5.16 16.81
C TYR A 207 27.14 5.43 16.62
N CYS A 208 26.41 4.63 15.85
CA CYS A 208 24.97 4.83 15.65
C CYS A 208 24.13 3.64 16.12
N GLY A 209 24.78 2.62 16.70
CA GLY A 209 24.12 1.55 17.45
C GLY A 209 23.34 0.53 16.63
N ILE A 210 23.31 0.62 15.30
CA ILE A 210 22.60 -0.37 14.48
C ILE A 210 23.32 -1.72 14.42
N TYR A 211 22.55 -2.80 14.35
CA TYR A 211 23.09 -4.11 13.98
C TYR A 211 23.33 -4.14 12.47
N ILE A 212 24.60 -4.27 12.05
CA ILE A 212 25.00 -4.05 10.66
C ILE A 212 24.42 -5.13 9.73
N GLU A 213 24.50 -6.41 10.10
CA GLU A 213 23.92 -7.53 9.33
C GLU A 213 22.39 -7.40 9.20
N THR A 214 21.71 -7.10 10.30
CA THR A 214 20.24 -6.93 10.32
C THR A 214 19.81 -5.70 9.53
N TYR A 215 20.57 -4.61 9.59
CA TYR A 215 20.29 -3.39 8.84
C TYR A 215 20.49 -3.60 7.34
N LEU A 216 21.56 -4.29 6.94
CA LEU A 216 21.78 -4.66 5.54
C LEU A 216 20.66 -5.59 5.04
N LYS A 217 20.31 -6.63 5.80
CA LYS A 217 19.21 -7.55 5.45
C LYS A 217 17.86 -6.83 5.35
N LYS A 218 17.57 -5.93 6.29
CA LYS A 218 16.33 -5.13 6.27
C LYS A 218 16.31 -4.14 5.11
N ASN A 219 17.44 -3.55 4.73
CA ASN A 219 17.53 -2.67 3.57
C ASN A 219 17.46 -3.44 2.25
N THR A 220 18.03 -4.64 2.16
CA THR A 220 17.84 -5.51 0.98
C THR A 220 16.39 -6.00 0.89
N ASP A 221 15.74 -6.29 2.02
CA ASP A 221 14.35 -6.73 2.07
C ASP A 221 13.36 -5.58 1.81
N SER A 222 13.62 -4.38 2.32
CA SER A 222 12.81 -3.19 2.05
C SER A 222 12.97 -2.74 0.59
N THR A 223 14.20 -2.77 0.08
CA THR A 223 14.49 -2.48 -1.34
C THR A 223 13.88 -3.54 -2.24
N SER A 224 13.94 -4.83 -1.89
CA SER A 224 13.32 -5.90 -2.70
C SER A 224 11.79 -5.87 -2.64
N LYS A 225 11.19 -5.57 -1.48
CA LYS A 225 9.73 -5.36 -1.35
C LYS A 225 9.25 -4.14 -2.13
N SER A 226 9.94 -3.01 -2.00
CA SER A 226 9.67 -1.79 -2.77
C SER A 226 9.82 -2.03 -4.28
N ARG A 227 10.88 -2.74 -4.70
CA ARG A 227 11.10 -3.10 -6.11
C ARG A 227 10.04 -4.07 -6.64
N LYS A 228 9.63 -5.08 -5.86
CA LYS A 228 8.54 -6.00 -6.21
C LYS A 228 7.20 -5.27 -6.30
N GLN A 229 6.91 -4.36 -5.36
CA GLN A 229 5.68 -3.57 -5.37
C GLN A 229 5.65 -2.58 -6.54
N SER A 230 6.79 -1.95 -6.85
CA SER A 230 6.95 -1.08 -8.02
C SER A 230 6.78 -1.85 -9.33
N ALA A 231 7.41 -3.03 -9.47
CA ALA A 231 7.27 -3.90 -10.64
C ALA A 231 5.84 -4.44 -10.80
N PHE A 232 5.17 -4.75 -9.70
CA PHE A 232 3.76 -5.16 -9.73
C PHE A 232 2.85 -4.00 -10.17
N LYS A 233 3.06 -2.80 -9.62
CA LYS A 233 2.31 -1.60 -10.00
C LYS A 233 2.57 -1.20 -11.46
N SER A 234 3.80 -1.32 -11.95
CA SER A 234 4.14 -1.06 -13.36
C SER A 234 3.46 -2.06 -14.30
N THR A 235 3.43 -3.35 -13.93
CA THR A 235 2.72 -4.40 -14.68
C THR A 235 1.21 -4.16 -14.72
N LEU A 236 0.60 -3.78 -13.61
CA LEU A 236 -0.83 -3.45 -13.56
C LEU A 236 -1.17 -2.22 -14.42
N ASN A 237 -0.35 -1.18 -14.37
CA ASN A 237 -0.52 0.00 -15.21
C ASN A 237 -0.35 -0.34 -16.69
N LEU A 238 0.64 -1.16 -17.05
CA LEU A 238 0.83 -1.66 -18.42
C LEU A 238 -0.43 -2.36 -18.94
N LYS A 239 -0.99 -3.28 -18.16
CA LYS A 239 -2.22 -4.02 -18.51
C LYS A 239 -3.42 -3.10 -18.71
N ARG A 240 -3.63 -2.14 -17.79
CA ARG A 240 -4.72 -1.18 -17.87
C ARG A 240 -4.60 -0.31 -19.12
N GLU A 241 -3.42 0.23 -19.38
CA GLU A 241 -3.19 1.05 -20.57
C GLU A 241 -3.37 0.25 -21.85
N LEU A 242 -2.83 -0.98 -21.93
CA LEU A 242 -2.98 -1.79 -23.14
C LEU A 242 -4.44 -2.18 -23.41
N SER A 243 -5.23 -2.42 -22.36
CA SER A 243 -6.68 -2.62 -22.48
C SER A 243 -7.40 -1.39 -23.02
N GLN A 244 -7.05 -0.19 -22.54
CA GLN A 244 -7.59 1.07 -23.08
C GLN A 244 -7.22 1.25 -24.55
N TRP A 245 -5.97 0.96 -24.93
CA TRP A 245 -5.53 0.97 -26.33
C TRP A 245 -6.26 -0.06 -27.18
N GLY A 246 -6.47 -1.28 -26.67
CA GLY A 246 -7.22 -2.33 -27.36
C GLY A 246 -8.66 -1.91 -27.67
N THR A 247 -9.37 -1.39 -26.67
CA THR A 247 -10.73 -0.86 -26.86
C THR A 247 -10.77 0.33 -27.82
N GLY A 248 -9.81 1.24 -27.73
CA GLY A 248 -9.72 2.41 -28.62
C GLY A 248 -9.47 2.03 -30.08
N LEU A 249 -8.61 1.05 -30.36
CA LEU A 249 -8.32 0.57 -31.71
C LEU A 249 -9.50 -0.18 -32.34
N ILE A 250 -10.26 -0.95 -31.54
CA ILE A 250 -11.50 -1.60 -32.00
C ILE A 250 -12.52 -0.55 -32.43
N VAL A 251 -12.78 0.45 -31.57
CA VAL A 251 -13.73 1.54 -31.87
C VAL A 251 -13.28 2.33 -33.09
N LEU A 252 -12.00 2.68 -33.18
CA LEU A 252 -11.44 3.40 -34.33
C LEU A 252 -11.57 2.60 -35.63
N GLY A 253 -11.30 1.29 -35.60
CA GLY A 253 -11.45 0.41 -36.75
C GLY A 253 -12.92 0.30 -37.22
N ILE A 254 -13.88 0.21 -36.29
CA ILE A 254 -15.31 0.17 -36.60
C ILE A 254 -15.76 1.48 -37.27
N ILE A 255 -15.31 2.64 -36.78
CA ILE A 255 -15.64 3.94 -37.37
C ILE A 255 -15.09 4.08 -38.81
N GLN A 256 -13.94 3.46 -39.11
CA GLN A 256 -13.29 3.51 -40.42
C GLN A 256 -13.79 2.44 -41.42
N PHE A 257 -14.68 1.55 -40.99
CA PHE A 257 -15.14 0.40 -41.78
C PHE A 257 -15.92 0.79 -43.05
N THR A 258 -16.46 2.01 -43.12
CA THR A 258 -17.30 2.49 -44.23
C THR A 258 -16.55 2.90 -45.50
N GLY A 259 -15.20 2.83 -45.55
CA GLY A 259 -14.45 3.22 -46.76
C GLY A 259 -13.02 2.68 -46.92
N LEU A 260 -12.35 2.24 -45.84
CA LEU A 260 -10.95 1.74 -45.89
C LEU A 260 -10.89 0.29 -45.37
N GLY A 261 -11.57 -0.62 -46.06
CA GLY A 261 -11.96 -1.95 -45.55
C GLY A 261 -10.82 -2.83 -45.00
N VAL A 262 -9.70 -2.91 -45.71
CA VAL A 262 -8.58 -3.77 -45.29
C VAL A 262 -7.87 -3.23 -44.04
N TRP A 263 -7.66 -1.91 -43.97
CA TRP A 263 -6.99 -1.28 -42.82
C TRP A 263 -7.88 -1.20 -41.57
N ALA A 264 -9.19 -0.99 -41.75
CA ALA A 264 -10.17 -1.03 -40.68
C ALA A 264 -10.21 -2.40 -39.98
N SER A 265 -10.22 -3.49 -40.75
CA SER A 265 -10.16 -4.85 -40.20
C SER A 265 -8.85 -5.14 -39.45
N ALA A 266 -7.72 -4.62 -39.95
CA ALA A 266 -6.42 -4.77 -39.29
C ALA A 266 -6.39 -4.06 -37.92
N LEU A 267 -6.97 -2.86 -37.79
CA LEU A 267 -7.06 -2.12 -36.52
C LEU A 267 -7.93 -2.86 -35.49
N VAL A 268 -9.05 -3.47 -35.94
CA VAL A 268 -9.91 -4.27 -35.06
C VAL A 268 -9.18 -5.52 -34.58
N LEU A 269 -8.51 -6.26 -35.47
CA LEU A 269 -7.76 -7.47 -35.11
C LEU A 269 -6.62 -7.15 -34.14
N ILE A 270 -5.90 -6.06 -34.35
CA ILE A 270 -4.83 -5.60 -33.45
C ILE A 270 -5.41 -5.13 -32.12
N GLY A 271 -6.57 -4.46 -32.12
CA GLY A 271 -7.29 -4.10 -30.92
C GLY A 271 -7.70 -5.32 -30.09
N ILE A 272 -8.19 -6.39 -30.72
CA ILE A 272 -8.49 -7.68 -30.07
C ILE A 272 -7.20 -8.33 -29.55
N LEU A 273 -6.13 -8.32 -30.34
CA LEU A 273 -4.84 -8.89 -29.93
C LEU A 273 -4.25 -8.17 -28.71
N ASN A 274 -4.48 -6.86 -28.55
CA ASN A 274 -4.08 -6.11 -27.34
C ASN A 274 -4.83 -6.54 -26.07
N LEU A 275 -6.06 -7.06 -26.21
CA LEU A 275 -6.81 -7.61 -25.08
C LEU A 275 -6.30 -9.00 -24.68
N LEU A 276 -5.82 -9.78 -25.65
CA LEU A 276 -5.31 -11.14 -25.45
C LEU A 276 -3.83 -11.17 -25.03
N VAL A 277 -2.99 -10.32 -25.63
CA VAL A 277 -1.54 -10.31 -25.45
C VAL A 277 -1.12 -9.05 -24.69
N GLN A 278 -1.04 -9.17 -23.36
CA GLN A 278 -0.73 -8.04 -22.47
C GLN A 278 0.77 -7.78 -22.29
N GLN A 279 1.49 -7.67 -23.41
CA GLN A 279 2.94 -7.45 -23.42
C GLN A 279 3.29 -6.05 -23.91
N ARG A 280 4.39 -5.49 -23.38
CA ARG A 280 4.88 -4.17 -23.76
C ARG A 280 5.19 -4.02 -25.26
N VAL A 281 5.57 -5.12 -25.93
CA VAL A 281 5.88 -5.14 -27.37
C VAL A 281 4.66 -4.71 -28.22
N MET A 282 3.45 -4.91 -27.71
CA MET A 282 2.24 -4.49 -28.41
C MET A 282 2.14 -2.98 -28.63
N PHE A 283 2.74 -2.15 -27.77
CA PHE A 283 2.81 -0.69 -28.03
C PHE A 283 3.64 -0.35 -29.28
N LEU A 284 4.69 -1.13 -29.55
CA LEU A 284 5.48 -0.98 -30.77
C LEU A 284 4.67 -1.42 -31.99
N VAL A 285 3.98 -2.56 -31.89
CA VAL A 285 3.09 -3.07 -32.94
C VAL A 285 2.01 -2.04 -33.27
N ASN A 286 1.30 -1.54 -32.25
CA ASN A 286 0.27 -0.50 -32.42
C ASN A 286 0.84 0.77 -33.08
N GLY A 287 2.03 1.21 -32.64
CA GLY A 287 2.69 2.38 -33.20
C GLY A 287 3.04 2.21 -34.68
N VAL A 288 3.65 1.08 -35.05
CA VAL A 288 4.02 0.76 -36.44
C VAL A 288 2.78 0.61 -37.32
N THR A 289 1.76 -0.11 -36.87
CA THR A 289 0.51 -0.28 -37.63
C THR A 289 -0.19 1.06 -37.87
N LEU A 290 -0.31 1.93 -36.87
CA LEU A 290 -0.94 3.23 -37.03
C LEU A 290 -0.17 4.14 -37.99
N LEU A 291 1.18 4.10 -37.95
CA LEU A 291 2.01 4.83 -38.91
C LEU A 291 1.83 4.31 -40.34
N ILE A 292 1.88 2.99 -40.53
CA ILE A 292 1.69 2.38 -41.85
C ILE A 292 0.29 2.69 -42.38
N SER A 293 -0.75 2.53 -41.54
CA SER A 293 -2.13 2.85 -41.90
C SER A 293 -2.30 4.32 -42.31
N GLY A 294 -1.70 5.25 -41.55
CA GLY A 294 -1.75 6.68 -41.89
C GLY A 294 -1.03 7.01 -43.19
N THR A 295 0.14 6.39 -43.43
CA THR A 295 0.87 6.56 -44.71
C THR A 295 0.10 5.99 -45.89
N ALA A 296 -0.50 4.81 -45.75
CA ALA A 296 -1.29 4.18 -46.80
C ALA A 296 -2.54 4.99 -47.13
N GLY A 297 -3.22 5.56 -46.13
CA GLY A 297 -4.35 6.46 -46.32
C GLY A 297 -3.97 7.74 -47.09
N PHE A 298 -2.83 8.34 -46.75
CA PHE A 298 -2.32 9.52 -47.45
C PHE A 298 -1.89 9.22 -48.89
N VAL A 299 -1.24 8.09 -49.14
CA VAL A 299 -0.89 7.65 -50.51
C VAL A 299 -2.15 7.37 -51.33
N PHE A 300 -3.14 6.70 -50.75
CA PHE A 300 -4.43 6.48 -51.41
C PHE A 300 -5.12 7.80 -51.76
N MET A 301 -5.10 8.77 -50.85
CA MET A 301 -5.61 10.12 -51.10
C MET A 301 -4.90 10.79 -52.29
N ILE A 302 -3.57 10.76 -52.34
CA ILE A 302 -2.79 11.34 -53.45
C ILE A 302 -3.13 10.64 -54.77
N LEU A 303 -3.10 9.31 -54.79
CA LEU A 303 -3.41 8.53 -55.98
C LEU A 303 -4.83 8.81 -56.48
N HIS A 304 -5.82 8.76 -55.58
CA HIS A 304 -7.21 9.06 -55.92
C HIS A 304 -7.37 10.49 -56.46
N THR A 305 -6.67 11.48 -55.88
CA THR A 305 -6.70 12.87 -56.37
C THR A 305 -6.05 12.99 -57.75
N VAL A 306 -4.96 12.27 -58.02
CA VAL A 306 -4.27 12.29 -59.32
C VAL A 306 -5.09 11.58 -60.40
N PHE A 307 -5.62 10.38 -60.12
CA PHE A 307 -6.47 9.62 -61.04
C PHE A 307 -7.78 10.36 -61.34
N MET A 308 -8.46 10.90 -60.32
CA MET A 308 -9.68 11.69 -60.54
C MET A 308 -9.42 12.99 -61.32
N LYS A 309 -8.23 13.61 -61.16
CA LYS A 309 -7.86 14.78 -61.97
C LYS A 309 -7.69 14.42 -63.46
N GLN A 310 -7.42 13.16 -63.77
CA GLN A 310 -7.36 12.62 -65.13
C GLN A 310 -8.77 12.38 -65.70
N ASP A 311 -9.75 12.02 -64.86
CA ASP A 311 -11.15 11.82 -65.24
C ASP A 311 -12.00 13.12 -65.25
N VAL A 312 -11.66 14.12 -64.42
CA VAL A 312 -12.38 15.42 -64.35
C VAL A 312 -12.18 16.28 -65.60
N VAL A 313 -11.12 16.04 -66.38
CA VAL A 313 -11.00 16.64 -67.74
C VAL A 313 -12.11 16.12 -68.68
N VAL A 314 -12.82 15.03 -68.33
CA VAL A 314 -13.81 14.37 -69.18
C VAL A 314 -15.27 14.64 -68.77
N GLN A 315 -15.59 14.99 -67.52
CA GLN A 315 -16.97 15.30 -67.11
C GLN A 315 -17.07 16.44 -66.07
N ALA A 316 -17.45 17.63 -66.55
CA ALA A 316 -17.88 18.74 -65.71
C ALA A 316 -19.38 18.60 -65.36
N GLY A 317 -19.69 18.08 -64.17
CA GLY A 317 -21.07 18.00 -63.66
C GLY A 317 -21.18 17.78 -62.15
N ASN A 318 -21.50 18.84 -61.41
CA ASN A 318 -22.12 18.95 -60.07
C ASN A 318 -21.75 18.05 -58.87
N GLY A 319 -20.76 17.16 -58.93
CA GLY A 319 -20.27 16.39 -57.75
C GLY A 319 -19.28 17.12 -56.83
N GLY A 320 -19.11 18.43 -57.01
CA GLY A 320 -17.91 19.17 -56.58
C GLY A 320 -17.75 19.50 -55.09
N THR A 321 -18.67 19.13 -54.20
CA THR A 321 -18.56 19.44 -52.75
C THR A 321 -18.33 18.21 -51.88
N GLN A 322 -18.81 17.04 -52.28
CA GLN A 322 -18.71 15.80 -51.50
C GLN A 322 -17.28 15.27 -51.42
N TRP A 323 -16.49 15.44 -52.49
CA TRP A 323 -15.09 15.02 -52.52
C TRP A 323 -14.18 15.84 -51.58
N PHE A 324 -14.46 17.14 -51.37
CA PHE A 324 -13.72 17.95 -50.40
C PHE A 324 -13.95 17.48 -48.96
N ILE A 325 -15.15 16.98 -48.65
CA ILE A 325 -15.51 16.43 -47.34
C ILE A 325 -14.76 15.11 -47.11
N GLU A 326 -14.70 14.23 -48.12
CA GLU A 326 -13.94 12.98 -48.06
C GLU A 326 -12.42 13.21 -47.91
N LEU A 327 -11.85 14.15 -48.67
CA LEU A 327 -10.44 14.52 -48.54
C LEU A 327 -10.12 15.12 -47.15
N GLY A 328 -10.98 16.00 -46.65
CA GLY A 328 -10.85 16.57 -45.31
C GLY A 328 -10.90 15.50 -44.21
N TYR A 329 -11.80 14.52 -44.36
CA TYR A 329 -11.91 13.38 -43.44
C TYR A 329 -10.63 12.52 -43.43
N ILE A 330 -10.07 12.19 -44.61
CA ILE A 330 -8.84 11.40 -44.71
C ILE A 330 -7.64 12.09 -44.06
N VAL A 331 -7.50 13.42 -44.25
CA VAL A 331 -6.40 14.20 -43.65
C VAL A 331 -6.51 14.21 -42.12
N ILE A 332 -7.72 14.43 -41.58
CA ILE A 332 -7.95 14.45 -40.12
C ILE A 332 -7.65 13.07 -39.51
N ILE A 333 -8.15 12.00 -40.12
CA ILE A 333 -7.93 10.63 -39.64
C ILE A 333 -6.45 10.25 -39.70
N SER A 334 -5.77 10.58 -40.80
CA SER A 334 -4.33 10.32 -40.93
C SER A 334 -3.54 11.06 -39.84
N GLY A 335 -3.87 12.34 -39.58
CA GLY A 335 -3.26 13.12 -38.51
C GLY A 335 -3.47 12.51 -37.11
N ILE A 336 -4.67 12.01 -36.83
CA ILE A 336 -4.99 11.29 -35.58
C ILE A 336 -4.18 10.00 -35.47
N GLN A 337 -4.06 9.22 -36.55
CA GLN A 337 -3.28 7.98 -36.58
C GLN A 337 -1.79 8.24 -36.33
N PHE A 338 -1.19 9.27 -36.95
CA PHE A 338 0.19 9.67 -36.69
C PHE A 338 0.42 10.10 -35.23
N TYR A 339 -0.49 10.91 -34.67
CA TYR A 339 -0.41 11.36 -33.28
C TYR A 339 -0.49 10.18 -32.30
N LEU A 340 -1.44 9.27 -32.52
CA LEU A 340 -1.59 8.06 -31.70
C LEU A 340 -0.39 7.12 -31.86
N GLY A 341 0.15 6.95 -33.07
CA GLY A 341 1.35 6.16 -33.32
C GLY A 341 2.57 6.68 -32.54
N ALA A 342 2.79 8.00 -32.58
CA ALA A 342 3.86 8.64 -31.80
C ALA A 342 3.66 8.49 -30.28
N ARG A 343 2.41 8.57 -29.81
CA ARG A 343 2.06 8.35 -28.39
C ARG A 343 2.31 6.91 -27.96
N ALA A 344 1.99 5.92 -28.80
CA ALA A 344 2.26 4.51 -28.53
C ALA A 344 3.77 4.24 -28.43
N PHE A 345 4.57 4.83 -29.31
CA PHE A 345 6.03 4.72 -29.26
C PHE A 345 6.63 5.32 -27.98
N LYS A 346 6.14 6.50 -27.54
CA LYS A 346 6.54 7.09 -26.25
C LYS A 346 6.23 6.16 -25.07
N LYS A 347 5.08 5.49 -25.08
CA LYS A 347 4.72 4.50 -24.05
C LYS A 347 5.63 3.28 -24.07
N PHE A 348 5.94 2.74 -25.26
CA PHE A 348 6.90 1.64 -25.39
C PHE A 348 8.27 1.97 -24.78
N VAL A 349 8.81 3.16 -25.08
CA VAL A 349 10.10 3.61 -24.53
C VAL A 349 10.03 3.79 -23.01
N SER A 350 8.92 4.33 -22.48
CA SER A 350 8.72 4.52 -21.05
C SER A 350 8.74 3.20 -20.28
N TYR A 351 8.10 2.15 -20.80
CA TYR A 351 8.05 0.83 -20.16
C TYR A 351 9.30 -0.04 -20.39
N ARG A 352 10.25 0.41 -21.21
CA ARG A 352 11.58 -0.21 -21.33
C ARG A 352 12.56 0.28 -20.25
N ARG A 353 12.34 1.50 -19.73
CA ARG A 353 13.19 2.13 -18.71
C ARG A 353 12.75 1.83 -17.26
N ALA A 354 11.49 1.42 -17.08
CA ALA A 354 10.90 0.99 -15.81
C ALA A 354 11.02 -0.52 -15.63
#